data_AF-A0A330LRC4-F1
#
_entry.id   AF-A0A330LRC4-F1
#
_cell.length_a   1.000
_cell.length_b   1.000
_cell.length_c   1.000
_cell.angle_alpha   90.00
_cell.angle_beta   90.00
_cell.angle_gamma   90.00
#
_symmetry.space_group_name_H-M   'P 1'
#
loop_
_entity.id
_entity.type
_entity.pdbx_description
1 polymer ?
#
loop_
_entity_poly.entity_id
_entity_poly.type
_entity_poly.pdbx_seq_one_letter_code
_entity_poly.pdbx_strand_id
1 'polypeptide(L)'
;MITEHGFWLRNNESITCISTLGPVGSSSEAAAIHMEILLGRKLKIHLFSSFELASAYTENHTDCTLLVANAYRDSDYFYMNPKTTLMGSFFFSPPHYFICSRSKDELKRKLENKKRISIVTHKAPASRLNDLIYPMK
;
A
#
# COMPACT_ATOMS: atom_id res chain seq x y z
N MET A 1 5.85 -19.45 -14.49
CA MET A 1 4.61 -19.67 -13.72
C MET A 1 5.01 -19.91 -12.28
N ILE A 2 4.86 -18.92 -11.40
CA ILE A 2 4.92 -19.15 -9.95
C ILE A 2 3.47 -19.38 -9.55
N THR A 3 3.04 -20.63 -9.65
CA THR A 3 1.73 -21.06 -9.18
C THR A 3 1.92 -21.67 -7.80
N GLU A 4 1.18 -21.12 -6.85
CA GLU A 4 0.95 -21.58 -5.47
C GLU A 4 1.93 -21.06 -4.39
N HIS A 5 1.38 -20.33 -3.41
CA HIS A 5 1.97 -19.89 -2.13
C HIS A 5 2.85 -18.62 -2.11
N GLY A 6 2.37 -17.51 -2.69
CA GLY A 6 2.88 -16.17 -2.40
C GLY A 6 2.40 -15.56 -1.08
N PHE A 7 1.78 -16.36 -0.20
CA PHE A 7 1.25 -15.90 1.08
C PHE A 7 1.13 -17.01 2.13
N TRP A 8 1.15 -16.61 3.40
CA TRP A 8 0.78 -17.41 4.56
C TRP A 8 0.04 -16.49 5.52
N LEU A 9 -1.19 -16.85 5.90
CA LEU A 9 -1.99 -16.12 6.89
C LEU A 9 -2.55 -17.13 7.89
N ARG A 10 -2.37 -16.86 9.18
CA ARG A 10 -3.09 -17.57 10.24
C ARG A 10 -4.58 -17.24 10.10
N ASN A 11 -5.41 -18.27 10.10
CA ASN A 11 -6.85 -18.06 10.25
C ASN A 11 -7.13 -17.72 11.73
N ASN A 12 -7.60 -16.50 11.98
CA ASN A 12 -8.06 -16.08 13.30
C ASN A 12 -9.40 -15.36 13.17
N GLU A 13 -10.48 -16.08 13.44
CA GLU A 13 -11.84 -15.58 13.27
C GLU A 13 -12.17 -14.39 14.19
N SER A 14 -11.43 -14.20 15.29
CA SER A 14 -11.63 -13.06 16.19
C SER A 14 -11.23 -11.71 15.59
N ILE A 15 -10.44 -11.70 14.52
CA ILE A 15 -10.05 -10.46 13.84
C ILE A 15 -11.23 -9.92 13.04
N THR A 16 -11.64 -8.69 13.35
CA THR A 16 -12.76 -7.99 12.72
C THR A 16 -12.29 -6.73 11.97
N CYS A 17 -11.06 -6.27 12.24
CA CYS A 17 -10.53 -5.05 11.65
C CYS A 17 -9.02 -5.10 11.35
N ILE A 18 -8.60 -4.25 10.41
CA ILE A 18 -7.22 -4.05 9.97
C ILE A 18 -6.83 -2.60 10.28
N SER A 19 -5.70 -2.39 10.95
CA SER A 19 -5.07 -1.09 11.10
C SER A 19 -3.90 -0.96 10.14
N THR A 20 -3.82 0.13 9.39
CA THR A 20 -2.71 0.38 8.48
C THR A 20 -2.50 1.87 8.19
N LEU A 21 -1.47 2.18 7.41
CA LEU A 21 -1.15 3.53 6.97
C LEU A 21 -2.19 4.03 5.95
N GLY A 22 -2.66 5.25 6.12
CA GLY A 22 -3.48 5.98 5.16
C GLY A 22 -2.68 6.88 4.22
N PRO A 23 -3.33 7.87 3.59
CA PRO A 23 -4.78 8.14 3.60
C PRO A 23 -5.56 7.13 2.73
N VAL A 24 -6.86 7.39 2.55
CA VAL A 24 -7.70 6.74 1.53
C VAL A 24 -7.05 6.89 0.15
N GLY A 25 -7.08 5.83 -0.64
CA GLY A 25 -6.42 5.70 -1.94
C GLY A 25 -4.95 5.30 -1.88
N SER A 26 -4.40 5.04 -0.69
CA SER A 26 -3.02 4.58 -0.55
C SER A 26 -2.83 3.11 -0.96
N SER A 27 -1.60 2.73 -1.28
CA SER A 27 -1.25 1.33 -1.53
C SER A 27 -1.47 0.44 -0.30
N SER A 28 -1.37 1.00 0.90
CA SER A 28 -1.63 0.28 2.17
C SER A 28 -3.11 -0.04 2.34
N GLU A 29 -4.02 0.89 2.03
CA GLU A 29 -5.46 0.61 2.00
C GLU A 29 -5.79 -0.47 0.96
N ALA A 30 -5.22 -0.36 -0.25
CA ALA A 30 -5.41 -1.37 -1.29
C ALA A 30 -4.90 -2.77 -0.86
N ALA A 31 -3.77 -2.82 -0.15
CA ALA A 31 -3.25 -4.06 0.42
C ALA A 31 -4.15 -4.62 1.53
N ALA A 32 -4.77 -3.77 2.35
CA ALA A 32 -5.75 -4.19 3.35
C ALA A 32 -7.00 -4.80 2.70
N ILE A 33 -7.51 -4.20 1.63
CA ILE A 33 -8.61 -4.77 0.83
C ILE A 33 -8.20 -6.10 0.21
N HIS A 34 -6.97 -6.22 -0.29
CA HIS A 34 -6.47 -7.49 -0.81
C HIS A 34 -6.41 -8.58 0.27
N MET A 35 -6.04 -8.22 1.50
CA MET A 35 -6.07 -9.14 2.64
C MET A 35 -7.47 -9.66 2.95
N GLU A 36 -8.52 -8.85 2.81
CA GLU A 36 -9.92 -9.31 2.94
C GLU A 36 -10.24 -10.45 1.96
N ILE A 37 -9.77 -10.30 0.70
CA ILE A 37 -9.95 -11.31 -0.34
C ILE A 37 -9.22 -12.60 0.04
N LEU A 38 -7.98 -12.50 0.52
CA LEU A 38 -7.20 -13.66 0.97
C LEU A 38 -7.83 -14.39 2.16
N LEU A 39 -8.48 -13.64 3.07
CA LEU A 39 -9.19 -14.20 4.23
C LEU A 39 -10.62 -14.67 3.90
N GLY A 40 -11.16 -14.34 2.73
CA GLY A 40 -12.52 -14.69 2.33
C GLY A 40 -13.61 -13.97 3.14
N ARG A 41 -13.30 -12.84 3.79
CA ARG A 41 -14.27 -12.09 4.62
C ARG A 41 -13.94 -10.61 4.68
N LYS A 42 -14.97 -9.80 4.94
CA LYS A 42 -14.86 -8.34 5.11
C LYS A 42 -14.36 -7.98 6.50
N LEU A 43 -13.48 -6.99 6.56
CA LEU A 43 -12.89 -6.45 7.78
C LEU A 43 -13.01 -4.92 7.76
N LYS A 44 -13.19 -4.32 8.93
CA LYS A 44 -13.16 -2.86 9.03
C LYS A 44 -11.73 -2.35 8.84
N ILE A 45 -11.50 -1.42 7.92
CA ILE A 45 -10.17 -0.85 7.66
C ILE A 45 -10.03 0.48 8.41
N HIS A 46 -9.06 0.55 9.31
CA HIS A 46 -8.68 1.74 10.05
C HIS A 46 -7.39 2.32 9.45
N LEU A 47 -7.49 3.56 8.96
CA LEU A 47 -6.38 4.27 8.34
C LEU A 47 -5.80 5.30 9.32
N PHE A 48 -4.49 5.23 9.52
CA PHE A 48 -3.75 6.11 10.41
C PHE A 48 -2.72 6.94 9.64
N SER A 49 -2.27 8.05 10.21
CA SER A 49 -1.23 8.90 9.61
C SER A 49 0.18 8.29 9.70
N SER A 50 0.39 7.25 10.51
CA SER A 50 1.65 6.49 10.59
C SER A 50 1.41 5.02 10.96
N PHE A 51 2.39 4.15 10.67
CA PHE A 51 2.32 2.74 11.09
C PHE A 51 2.45 2.61 12.61
N GLU A 52 3.16 3.51 13.27
CA GLU A 52 3.32 3.53 14.74
C GLU A 52 1.99 3.80 15.43
N LEU A 53 1.18 4.73 14.92
CA LEU A 53 -0.17 4.97 15.44
C LEU A 53 -1.10 3.78 15.17
N ALA A 54 -0.99 3.15 14.00
CA ALA A 54 -1.73 1.92 13.71
C ALA A 54 -1.32 0.79 14.69
N SER A 55 -0.02 0.64 14.97
CA SER A 55 0.48 -0.35 15.93
C SER A 55 -0.02 -0.08 17.34
N ALA A 56 0.04 1.18 17.80
CA ALA A 56 -0.46 1.57 19.11
C ALA A 56 -1.96 1.28 19.27
N TYR A 57 -2.76 1.45 18.20
CA TYR A 57 -4.14 1.04 18.20
C TYR A 57 -4.28 -0.48 18.32
N THR A 58 -3.58 -1.25 17.47
CA THR A 58 -3.63 -2.72 17.48
C THR A 58 -3.21 -3.33 18.82
N GLU A 59 -2.20 -2.78 19.51
CA GLU A 59 -1.77 -3.24 20.84
C GLU A 59 -2.87 -3.20 21.90
N ASN A 60 -3.89 -2.36 21.71
CA ASN A 60 -5.01 -2.19 22.65
C ASN A 60 -6.30 -2.87 22.17
N HIS A 61 -6.29 -3.58 21.03
CA HIS A 61 -7.48 -4.18 20.42
C HIS A 61 -7.18 -5.60 19.94
N THR A 62 -7.71 -6.60 20.66
CA THR A 62 -7.47 -8.03 20.37
C THR A 62 -8.15 -8.55 19.10
N ASP A 63 -9.12 -7.81 18.58
CA ASP A 63 -9.84 -8.08 17.33
C ASP A 63 -9.26 -7.31 16.13
N CYS A 64 -8.11 -6.67 16.31
CA CYS A 64 -7.44 -5.89 15.28
C CYS A 64 -6.12 -6.53 14.84
N THR A 65 -5.84 -6.48 13.54
CA THR A 65 -4.53 -6.83 13.00
C THR A 65 -3.82 -5.60 12.43
N LEU A 66 -2.50 -5.53 12.61
CA LEU A 66 -1.67 -4.49 12.02
C LEU A 66 -1.14 -4.97 10.67
N LEU A 67 -1.39 -4.19 9.61
CA LEU A 67 -0.81 -4.43 8.28
C LEU A 67 0.28 -3.40 7.98
N VAL A 68 1.51 -3.87 7.82
CA VAL A 68 2.70 -3.04 7.53
C VAL A 68 3.31 -3.45 6.19
N ALA A 69 3.72 -2.47 5.39
CA ALA A 69 4.49 -2.74 4.18
C ALA A 69 5.89 -3.24 4.56
N ASN A 70 6.32 -4.39 4.02
CA ASN A 70 7.66 -4.93 4.30
C ASN A 70 8.81 -3.99 3.90
N ALA A 71 8.58 -3.13 2.91
CA ALA A 71 9.54 -2.11 2.49
C ALA A 71 9.61 -0.88 3.41
N TYR A 72 8.81 -0.83 4.48
CA TYR A 72 8.91 0.22 5.47
C TYR A 72 10.26 0.12 6.20
N ARG A 73 10.93 1.27 6.36
CA ARG A 73 12.31 1.36 6.86
C ARG A 73 12.50 0.76 8.25
N ASP A 74 11.47 0.86 9.10
CA ASP A 74 11.52 0.42 10.50
C ASP A 74 10.54 -0.77 10.68
N SER A 75 10.51 -1.71 9.73
CA SER A 75 9.59 -2.86 9.78
C SER A 75 9.89 -3.81 10.95
N ASP A 76 11.14 -3.85 11.40
CA ASP A 76 11.63 -4.57 12.58
C ASP A 76 10.95 -4.15 13.88
N TYR A 77 10.64 -2.87 14.01
CA TYR A 77 9.90 -2.35 15.16
C TYR A 77 8.56 -3.08 15.37
N PHE A 78 7.89 -3.52 14.30
CA PHE A 78 6.56 -4.13 14.39
C PHE A 78 6.59 -5.64 14.56
N TYR A 79 7.43 -6.36 13.80
CA TYR A 79 7.45 -7.83 13.91
C TYR A 79 8.17 -8.33 15.16
N MET A 80 9.01 -7.50 15.79
CA MET A 80 9.63 -7.79 17.09
C MET A 80 8.82 -7.28 18.29
N ASN A 81 7.65 -6.68 18.07
CA ASN A 81 6.83 -6.13 19.16
C ASN A 81 6.25 -7.28 20.03
N PRO A 82 6.57 -7.34 21.34
CA PRO A 82 6.14 -8.45 22.20
C PRO A 82 4.64 -8.44 22.52
N LYS A 83 3.93 -7.36 22.21
CA LYS A 83 2.48 -7.23 22.43
C LYS A 83 1.65 -7.72 21.26
N THR A 84 2.27 -8.01 20.13
CA THR A 84 1.59 -8.51 18.94
C THR A 84 2.11 -9.91 18.61
N THR A 85 1.42 -10.60 17.71
CA THR A 85 1.87 -11.91 17.22
C THR A 85 1.78 -11.91 15.71
N LEU A 86 2.79 -12.49 15.06
CA LEU A 86 2.84 -12.56 13.60
C LEU A 86 1.65 -13.35 13.05
N MET A 87 0.74 -12.64 12.39
CA MET A 87 -0.42 -13.21 11.72
C MET A 87 -0.03 -13.85 10.38
N GLY A 88 0.92 -13.26 9.66
CA GLY A 88 1.30 -13.78 8.35
C GLY A 88 1.99 -12.77 7.45
N SER A 89 2.16 -13.15 6.19
CA SER A 89 2.72 -12.32 5.13
C SER A 89 2.08 -12.69 3.80
N PHE A 90 1.89 -11.70 2.93
CA PHE A 90 1.42 -11.90 1.56
C PHE A 90 2.11 -10.93 0.62
N PHE A 91 2.23 -11.31 -0.64
CA PHE A 91 2.67 -10.41 -1.69
C PHE A 91 1.50 -9.61 -2.25
N PHE A 92 1.63 -8.28 -2.28
CA PHE A 92 0.73 -7.40 -3.00
C PHE A 92 1.56 -6.48 -3.89
N SER A 93 1.45 -6.68 -5.21
CA SER A 93 2.01 -5.73 -6.17
C SER A 93 1.11 -4.50 -6.21
N PRO A 94 1.64 -3.29 -5.93
CA PRO A 94 0.89 -2.07 -6.17
C PRO A 94 0.40 -2.03 -7.63
N PRO A 95 -0.77 -1.42 -7.91
CA PRO A 95 -1.25 -1.27 -9.27
C PRO A 95 -0.25 -0.47 -10.12
N HIS A 96 -0.33 -0.64 -11.45
CA HIS A 96 0.50 0.11 -12.38
C HIS A 96 0.37 1.62 -12.14
N TYR A 97 1.51 2.30 -12.13
CA TYR A 97 1.54 3.76 -12.06
C TYR A 97 1.25 4.35 -13.44
N PHE A 98 0.53 5.47 -13.45
CA PHE A 98 0.23 6.23 -14.65
C PHE A 98 0.53 7.71 -14.43
N ILE A 99 0.92 8.41 -15.49
CA ILE A 99 1.00 9.87 -15.49
C ILE A 99 -0.31 10.41 -16.05
N CYS A 100 -1.01 11.19 -15.23
CA CYS A 100 -2.28 11.82 -15.61
C CYS A 100 -2.10 13.34 -15.74
N SER A 101 -2.80 13.94 -16.70
CA SER A 101 -2.93 15.39 -16.81
C SER A 101 -4.38 15.79 -16.54
N ARG A 102 -4.58 16.92 -15.86
CA ARG A 102 -5.91 17.51 -15.67
C ARG A 102 -6.55 17.93 -17.00
N SER A 103 -5.73 18.32 -17.99
CA SER A 103 -6.18 18.69 -19.34
C SER A 103 -5.25 18.12 -20.40
N LYS A 104 -5.83 17.35 -21.32
CA LYS A 104 -5.10 16.79 -22.46
C LYS A 104 -4.68 17.88 -23.45
N ASP A 105 -5.54 18.87 -23.67
CA ASP A 105 -5.28 19.96 -24.61
C ASP A 105 -4.23 20.94 -24.08
N GLU A 106 -4.26 21.25 -22.78
CA GLU A 106 -3.22 22.06 -22.16
C GLU A 106 -1.86 21.36 -22.25
N LEU A 107 -1.82 20.05 -22.00
CA LEU A 107 -0.60 19.25 -22.11
C LEU A 107 -0.06 19.26 -23.55
N LYS A 108 -0.92 19.00 -24.55
CA LYS A 108 -0.54 19.06 -25.97
C LYS A 108 0.06 20.42 -26.33
N ARG A 109 -0.63 21.51 -25.98
CA ARG A 109 -0.16 22.87 -26.24
C ARG A 109 1.19 23.15 -25.55
N LYS A 110 1.42 22.65 -24.33
CA LYS A 110 2.72 22.79 -23.66
C LYS A 110 3.83 22.03 -24.39
N LEU A 111 3.54 20.81 -24.85
CA LEU A 111 4.48 19.99 -25.63
C LEU A 111 4.86 20.67 -26.95
N GLU A 112 3.87 21.12 -27.73
CA GLU A 112 4.07 21.82 -29.01
C GLU A 112 4.91 23.09 -28.86
N ASN A 113 4.63 23.87 -27.81
CA ASN A 113 5.37 25.10 -27.51
C ASN A 113 6.69 24.86 -26.75
N LYS A 114 7.14 23.60 -26.61
CA LYS A 114 8.36 23.21 -25.89
C LYS A 114 8.45 23.83 -24.48
N LYS A 115 7.30 23.98 -23.80
CA LYS A 115 7.24 24.52 -22.43
C LYS A 115 7.59 23.42 -21.43
N ARG A 116 8.18 23.82 -20.30
CA ARG A 116 8.46 22.92 -19.17
C ARG A 116 7.16 22.29 -18.63
N ILE A 117 7.19 20.98 -18.40
CA ILE A 117 6.12 20.21 -17.75
C ILE A 117 6.64 19.76 -16.39
N SER A 118 5.87 20.02 -15.34
CA SER A 118 6.19 19.58 -13.98
C SER A 118 5.32 18.37 -13.62
N ILE A 119 5.96 17.30 -13.16
CA ILE A 119 5.28 16.10 -12.65
C ILE A 119 5.35 16.13 -11.13
N VAL A 120 4.21 16.00 -10.47
CA VAL A 120 4.12 15.87 -9.02
C VAL A 120 3.87 14.41 -8.70
N THR A 121 4.73 13.80 -7.88
CA THR A 121 4.61 12.39 -7.53
C THR A 121 5.19 12.12 -6.14
N HIS A 122 4.77 11.01 -5.53
CA HIS A 122 5.37 10.52 -4.29
C HIS A 122 6.78 9.97 -4.53
N LYS A 123 7.63 9.93 -3.49
CA LYS A 123 9.01 9.44 -3.60
C LYS A 123 9.10 8.00 -4.12
N ALA A 124 8.19 7.13 -3.70
CA ALA A 124 8.20 5.71 -4.08
C ALA A 124 8.09 5.48 -5.61
N PRO A 125 7.10 6.05 -6.33
CA PRO A 125 7.03 5.95 -7.79
C PRO A 125 8.01 6.84 -8.55
N ALA A 126 8.74 7.75 -7.90
CA ALA A 126 9.67 8.66 -8.58
C ALA A 126 10.76 7.91 -9.38
N SER A 127 11.24 6.78 -8.87
CA SER A 127 12.24 5.94 -9.55
C SER A 127 11.71 5.28 -10.82
N ARG A 128 10.39 5.25 -11.01
CA ARG A 128 9.70 4.66 -12.18
C ARG A 128 9.30 5.69 -13.23
N LEU A 129 9.54 6.99 -13.00
CA LEU A 129 9.10 8.03 -13.93
C LEU A 129 9.67 7.88 -15.33
N ASN A 130 10.92 7.44 -15.47
CA ASN A 130 11.54 7.22 -16.77
C ASN A 130 10.79 6.12 -17.56
N ASP A 131 10.44 5.02 -16.89
CA ASP A 131 9.67 3.91 -17.48
C ASP A 131 8.29 4.38 -17.97
N LEU A 132 7.70 5.39 -17.30
CA LEU A 132 6.38 5.94 -17.65
C LEU A 132 6.44 6.99 -18.78
N ILE A 133 7.52 7.78 -18.86
CA ILE A 133 7.68 8.83 -19.89
C ILE A 133 8.21 8.24 -21.19
N TYR A 134 9.15 7.31 -21.07
CA TYR A 134 9.77 6.60 -22.18
C TYR A 134 9.44 5.11 -22.05
N PRO A 135 8.16 4.72 -22.26
CA PRO A 135 7.80 3.31 -22.24
C PRO A 135 8.73 2.57 -23.20
N MET A 136 9.41 1.53 -22.68
CA MET A 136 10.39 0.76 -23.42
C MET A 136 9.83 0.44 -24.82
N LYS A 137 10.58 0.81 -25.86
CA LYS A 137 10.27 0.48 -27.25
C LYS A 137 10.19 -1.03 -27.45
#